data_AF-A0A2G9QJ44-F1
#
_entry.id   AF-A0A2G9QJ44-F1
#
_cell.length_a   1.000
_cell.length_b   1.000
_cell.length_c   1.000
_cell.angle_alpha   90.00
_cell.angle_beta   90.00
_cell.angle_gamma   90.00
#
_symmetry.space_group_name_H-M   'P 1'
#
loop_
_entity.id
_entity.type
_entity.pdbx_description
1 polymer ?
#
loop_
_entity_poly.entity_id
_entity_poly.type
_entity_poly.pdbx_seq_one_letter_code
_entity_poly.pdbx_strand_id
1 'polypeptide(L)'
;MDIEPEMLSMETQVPVYFAVEDAELISIYEQTLAASASQGTSSAAEVLLHTATANGFQMVTSGAQSKAVSDWLVTSVEGRLTGLGSEDLPTIAIVAHYDSFGVAPWLSYGADSNGSGVAVLLELARLFSRLYTYKRTHARLDSQT
;
A
#
# COMPACT_ATOMS: atom_id res chain seq x y z
N MET A 1 9.95 12.13 6.93
CA MET A 1 9.02 11.16 6.28
C MET A 1 8.06 11.96 5.38
N ASP A 2 8.60 12.93 4.62
CA ASP A 2 7.82 14.10 4.17
C ASP A 2 7.75 14.22 2.63
N ILE A 3 8.52 13.40 1.91
CA ILE A 3 8.57 13.41 0.44
C ILE A 3 7.30 12.82 -0.19
N GLU A 4 6.75 11.76 0.39
CA GLU A 4 5.59 11.07 -0.20
C GLU A 4 4.30 11.93 -0.21
N PRO A 5 3.94 12.61 0.90
CA PRO A 5 2.81 13.54 0.90
C PRO A 5 3.03 14.73 -0.06
N GLU A 6 4.26 15.22 -0.15
CA GLU A 6 4.62 16.33 -1.04
C GLU A 6 4.43 15.93 -2.50
N MET A 7 4.90 14.74 -2.89
CA MET A 7 4.72 14.19 -4.23
C MET A 7 3.25 13.98 -4.61
N LEU A 8 2.40 13.55 -3.68
CA LEU A 8 0.95 13.40 -3.92
C LEU A 8 0.26 14.75 -4.22
N SER A 9 0.76 15.83 -3.63
CA SER A 9 0.20 17.17 -3.79
C SER A 9 0.80 17.95 -4.98
N MET A 10 1.86 17.44 -5.59
CA MET A 10 2.58 18.13 -6.65
C MET A 10 1.92 17.92 -8.01
N GLU A 11 1.55 19.00 -8.68
CA GLU A 11 1.19 18.93 -10.10
C GLU A 11 2.45 18.74 -10.95
N THR A 12 2.45 17.69 -11.77
CA THR A 12 3.55 17.37 -12.68
C THR A 12 3.11 17.58 -14.12
N GLN A 13 3.94 18.29 -14.91
CA GLN A 13 3.71 18.48 -16.34
C GLN A 13 4.15 17.28 -17.18
N VAL A 14 4.95 16.40 -16.60
CA VAL A 14 5.50 15.19 -17.21
C VAL A 14 5.02 13.99 -16.41
N PRO A 15 4.56 12.89 -17.05
CA PRO A 15 4.12 11.71 -16.33
C PRO A 15 5.26 11.09 -15.52
N VAL A 16 5.01 10.83 -14.24
CA VAL A 16 5.93 10.14 -13.34
C VAL A 16 5.48 8.69 -13.21
N TYR A 17 6.39 7.76 -13.46
CA TYR A 17 6.14 6.32 -13.35
C TYR A 17 6.88 5.75 -12.14
N PHE A 18 6.24 4.78 -11.48
CA PHE A 18 6.81 4.06 -10.35
C PHE A 18 7.00 2.60 -10.74
N ALA A 19 8.16 2.05 -10.38
CA ALA A 19 8.49 0.65 -10.57
C ALA A 19 9.15 0.12 -9.30
N VAL A 20 9.06 -1.19 -9.08
CA VAL A 20 9.83 -1.85 -8.03
C VAL A 20 11.29 -1.84 -8.45
N GLU A 21 12.19 -1.60 -7.49
CA GLU A 21 13.62 -1.65 -7.76
C GLU A 21 14.04 -3.03 -8.28
N ASP A 22 14.75 -3.02 -9.40
CA ASP A 22 15.35 -4.21 -10.00
C ASP A 22 16.79 -3.92 -10.45
N ALA A 23 17.54 -4.98 -10.76
CA ALA A 23 18.95 -4.84 -11.16
C ALA A 23 19.14 -4.03 -12.45
N GLU A 24 18.15 -4.05 -13.35
CA GLU A 24 18.21 -3.38 -14.64
C GLU A 24 18.01 -1.86 -14.46
N LEU A 25 17.02 -1.46 -13.65
CA LEU A 25 16.76 -0.08 -13.22
C LEU A 25 17.95 0.52 -12.47
N ILE A 26 18.58 -0.24 -11.58
CA ILE A 26 19.81 0.20 -10.90
C ILE A 26 20.91 0.45 -11.94
N SER A 27 21.09 -0.45 -12.91
CA SER A 27 22.11 -0.29 -13.95
C SER A 27 21.87 0.95 -14.81
N ILE A 28 20.61 1.26 -15.13
CA ILE A 28 20.22 2.46 -15.87
C ILE A 28 20.49 3.71 -15.03
N TYR A 29 20.16 3.68 -13.74
CA TYR A 29 20.42 4.76 -12.82
C TYR A 29 21.92 5.07 -12.71
N GLU A 30 22.75 4.04 -12.50
CA GLU A 30 24.21 4.20 -12.42
C GLU A 30 24.80 4.75 -13.73
N GLN A 31 24.33 4.25 -14.88
CA GLN A 31 24.75 4.75 -16.19
C GLN A 31 24.32 6.21 -16.42
N THR A 32 23.12 6.58 -15.99
CA THR A 32 22.62 7.97 -16.09
C THR A 32 23.41 8.89 -15.16
N LEU A 33 23.78 8.41 -13.97
CA LEU A 33 24.61 9.15 -13.01
C LEU A 33 26.02 9.38 -13.57
N ALA A 34 26.63 8.34 -14.14
CA ALA A 34 27.94 8.43 -14.79
C ALA A 34 27.92 9.37 -16.01
N ALA A 35 26.86 9.30 -16.83
CA ALA A 35 26.67 10.20 -17.96
C ALA A 35 26.50 11.66 -17.50
N SER A 36 25.69 11.91 -16.47
CA SER A 36 25.49 13.25 -15.87
C SER A 36 26.81 13.84 -15.37
N ALA A 37 27.63 13.04 -14.68
CA ALA A 37 28.92 13.47 -14.17
C ALA A 37 29.91 13.83 -15.30
N SER A 38 29.79 13.17 -16.46
CA SER A 38 30.65 13.42 -17.62
C SER A 38 30.21 14.62 -18.48
N GLN A 39 28.91 14.99 -18.45
CA GLN A 39 28.32 16.00 -19.34
C GLN A 39 28.17 17.40 -18.73
N GLY A 40 28.50 17.61 -17.45
CA GLY A 40 28.42 18.94 -16.83
C GLY A 40 26.96 19.44 -16.66
N THR A 41 26.75 20.76 -16.65
CA THR A 41 25.52 21.48 -16.23
C THR A 41 24.22 21.20 -17.00
N SER A 42 24.15 20.13 -17.80
CA SER A 42 22.93 19.72 -18.50
C SER A 42 21.83 19.32 -17.53
N SER A 43 20.59 19.60 -17.92
CA SER A 43 19.43 19.26 -17.09
C SER A 43 19.27 17.74 -16.97
N ALA A 44 18.71 17.25 -15.87
CA ALA A 44 18.48 15.82 -15.66
C ALA A 44 17.62 15.19 -16.79
N ALA A 45 16.67 15.94 -17.34
CA ALA A 45 15.84 15.50 -18.47
C ALA A 45 16.66 15.33 -19.75
N GLU A 46 17.64 16.20 -19.98
CA GLU A 46 18.51 16.15 -21.15
C GLU A 46 19.48 14.97 -21.07
N VAL A 47 20.04 14.70 -19.88
CA VAL A 47 20.85 13.49 -19.68
C VAL A 47 20.02 12.23 -19.93
N LEU A 48 18.80 12.15 -19.40
CA LEU A 48 17.91 11.01 -19.61
C LEU A 48 17.58 10.80 -21.10
N LEU A 49 17.26 11.88 -21.83
CA LEU A 49 17.01 11.81 -23.27
C LEU A 49 18.26 11.34 -24.02
N HIS A 50 19.44 11.80 -23.61
CA HIS A 50 20.70 11.41 -24.22
C HIS A 50 21.07 9.95 -23.90
N THR A 51 20.75 9.46 -22.70
CA THR A 51 20.95 8.05 -22.31
C THR A 51 19.99 7.14 -23.07
N ALA A 52 18.73 7.53 -23.22
CA ALA A 52 17.75 6.77 -24.01
C ALA A 52 18.16 6.65 -25.49
N THR A 53 18.68 7.73 -26.08
CA THR A 53 19.11 7.75 -27.48
C THR A 53 20.50 7.16 -27.73
N ALA A 54 21.44 7.30 -26.80
CA ALA A 54 22.81 6.81 -26.96
C ALA A 54 22.97 5.34 -26.59
N ASN A 55 22.35 4.89 -25.49
CA ASN A 55 22.47 3.51 -25.01
C ASN A 55 21.32 2.61 -25.48
N GLY A 56 20.33 3.17 -26.18
CA GLY A 56 19.22 2.41 -26.79
C GLY A 56 18.20 1.88 -25.80
N PHE A 57 18.14 2.41 -24.58
CA PHE A 57 17.10 2.04 -23.62
C PHE A 57 15.75 2.61 -24.06
N GLN A 58 14.79 1.73 -24.29
CA GLN A 58 13.42 2.10 -24.61
C GLN A 58 12.51 1.69 -23.45
N MET A 59 11.91 2.67 -22.78
CA MET A 59 10.86 2.41 -21.80
C MET A 59 9.54 2.19 -22.55
N VAL A 60 9.05 0.95 -22.56
CA VAL A 60 7.79 0.59 -23.18
C VAL A 60 6.78 0.31 -22.09
N THR A 61 5.76 1.16 -21.96
CA THR A 61 4.62 0.89 -21.12
C THR A 61 3.60 0.08 -21.92
N SER A 62 3.63 -1.25 -21.79
CA SER A 62 2.60 -2.12 -22.36
C SER A 62 1.41 -2.18 -21.39
N GLY A 63 0.55 -1.16 -21.42
CA GLY A 63 -0.62 -1.09 -20.54
C GLY A 63 -1.72 -0.20 -21.11
N ALA A 64 -2.97 -0.49 -20.74
CA ALA A 64 -4.09 0.39 -21.04
C ALA A 64 -3.90 1.74 -20.34
N GLN A 65 -4.37 2.82 -20.98
CA GLN A 65 -4.33 4.17 -20.41
C GLN A 65 -4.95 4.17 -19.00
N SER A 66 -4.25 4.76 -18.03
CA SER A 66 -4.74 4.87 -16.66
C SER A 66 -6.07 5.64 -16.65
N LYS A 67 -7.13 4.99 -16.18
CA LYS A 67 -8.48 5.56 -16.07
C LYS A 67 -8.87 5.58 -14.60
N ALA A 68 -9.42 6.70 -14.14
CA ALA A 68 -9.99 6.79 -12.81
C ALA A 68 -11.04 5.69 -12.62
N VAL A 69 -10.87 4.87 -11.58
CA VAL A 69 -11.82 3.84 -11.19
C VAL A 69 -12.77 4.46 -10.18
N SER A 70 -14.03 4.67 -10.58
CA SER A 70 -15.04 5.36 -9.76
C SER A 70 -15.82 4.42 -8.83
N ASP A 71 -15.69 3.10 -9.00
CA ASP A 71 -16.50 2.11 -8.28
C ASP A 71 -15.60 0.93 -7.86
N TRP A 72 -14.79 1.18 -6.85
CA TRP A 72 -13.84 0.20 -6.33
C TRP A 72 -14.53 -0.66 -5.26
N LEU A 73 -14.72 -1.95 -5.55
CA LEU A 73 -15.19 -2.93 -4.57
C LEU A 73 -14.09 -3.21 -3.54
N VAL A 74 -14.23 -2.66 -2.33
CA VAL A 74 -13.33 -2.93 -1.21
C VAL A 74 -13.83 -4.15 -0.45
N THR A 75 -12.98 -5.16 -0.27
CA THR A 75 -13.30 -6.32 0.57
C THR A 75 -12.98 -6.01 2.03
N SER A 76 -13.95 -6.19 2.92
CA SER A 76 -13.78 -6.08 4.37
C SER A 76 -13.88 -7.44 5.05
N VAL A 77 -13.30 -7.56 6.24
CA VAL A 77 -13.42 -8.73 7.10
C VAL A 77 -14.30 -8.35 8.29
N GLU A 78 -15.29 -9.19 8.59
CA GLU A 78 -16.19 -9.05 9.74
C GLU A 78 -16.25 -10.38 10.49
N GLY A 79 -16.14 -10.33 11.81
CA GLY A 79 -16.34 -11.44 12.73
C GLY A 79 -17.28 -11.05 13.86
N ARG A 80 -18.12 -11.98 14.30
CA ARG A 80 -19.03 -11.76 15.43
C ARG A 80 -18.97 -12.91 16.44
N LEU A 81 -18.80 -12.54 17.70
CA LEU A 81 -18.90 -13.42 18.86
C LEU A 81 -20.15 -13.03 19.64
N THR A 82 -21.10 -13.96 19.68
CA THR A 82 -22.34 -13.79 20.44
C THR A 82 -22.14 -14.23 21.89
N GLY A 83 -22.47 -13.34 22.81
CA GLY A 83 -22.53 -13.59 24.24
C GLY A 83 -23.69 -14.51 24.63
N LEU A 84 -23.62 -15.02 25.87
CA LEU A 84 -24.72 -15.78 26.46
C LEU A 84 -25.70 -14.82 27.18
N GLY A 85 -26.80 -14.47 26.53
CA GLY A 85 -27.87 -13.66 27.12
C GLY A 85 -29.04 -13.38 26.16
N SER A 86 -30.00 -12.59 26.60
CA SER A 86 -31.18 -12.16 25.82
C SER A 86 -30.79 -11.30 24.61
N GLU A 87 -31.69 -11.11 23.63
CA GLU A 87 -31.41 -10.40 22.36
C GLU A 87 -30.92 -8.94 22.52
N ASP A 88 -31.13 -8.30 23.67
CA ASP A 88 -30.69 -6.92 23.98
C ASP A 88 -29.38 -6.87 24.81
N LEU A 89 -28.30 -7.44 24.28
CA LEU A 89 -26.97 -7.28 24.87
C LEU A 89 -26.21 -6.10 24.24
N PRO A 90 -25.49 -5.28 25.03
CA PRO A 90 -24.58 -4.29 24.46
C PRO A 90 -23.52 -4.98 23.59
N THR A 91 -23.37 -4.51 22.36
CA THR A 91 -22.34 -4.99 21.43
C THR A 91 -21.14 -4.04 21.44
N ILE A 92 -19.93 -4.59 21.57
CA ILE A 92 -18.67 -3.86 21.40
C ILE A 92 -18.09 -4.19 20.03
N ALA A 93 -17.78 -3.18 19.21
CA ALA A 93 -17.08 -3.35 17.94
C ALA A 93 -15.59 -2.99 18.11
N ILE A 94 -14.69 -3.90 17.70
CA ILE A 94 -13.25 -3.65 17.64
C ILE A 94 -12.88 -3.52 16.16
N VAL A 95 -12.42 -2.35 15.73
CA VAL A 95 -12.21 -2.05 14.31
C VAL A 95 -10.73 -1.74 14.04
N ALA A 96 -10.22 -2.18 12.90
CA ALA A 96 -8.92 -1.75 12.38
C ALA A 96 -9.03 -1.37 10.89
N HIS A 97 -8.16 -0.48 10.46
CA HIS A 97 -8.03 -0.12 9.06
C HIS A 97 -7.20 -1.18 8.34
N TYR A 98 -7.69 -1.70 7.21
CA TYR A 98 -6.94 -2.61 6.33
C TYR A 98 -6.74 -1.96 4.96
N ASP A 99 -6.13 -0.78 4.97
CA ASP A 99 -5.81 -0.02 3.79
C ASP A 99 -4.34 0.42 3.82
N SER A 100 -3.82 0.66 2.63
CA SER A 100 -2.53 1.29 2.42
C SER A 100 -2.73 2.39 1.39
N PHE A 101 -2.22 3.58 1.69
CA PHE A 101 -2.28 4.72 0.79
C PHE A 101 -0.87 5.20 0.53
N GLY A 102 -0.57 5.49 -0.74
CA GLY A 102 0.73 5.97 -1.17
C GLY A 102 0.67 6.49 -2.59
N VAL A 103 1.77 7.10 -3.05
CA VAL A 103 1.86 7.71 -4.40
C VAL A 103 1.60 6.67 -5.50
N ALA A 104 2.00 5.43 -5.27
CA ALA A 104 1.71 4.29 -6.13
C ALA A 104 0.89 3.24 -5.35
N PRO A 105 -0.45 3.28 -5.40
CA PRO A 105 -1.30 2.36 -4.64
C PRO A 105 -1.00 0.88 -4.90
N TRP A 106 -0.66 0.52 -6.14
CA TRP A 106 -0.29 -0.85 -6.54
C TRP A 106 1.02 -1.34 -5.90
N LEU A 107 1.88 -0.42 -5.45
CA LEU A 107 3.16 -0.76 -4.81
C LEU A 107 3.11 -0.51 -3.29
N SER A 108 2.00 0.01 -2.76
CA SER A 108 1.85 0.34 -1.35
C SER A 108 1.46 -0.90 -0.56
N TYR A 109 2.45 -1.60 0.01
CA TYR A 109 2.22 -2.67 0.98
C TYR A 109 2.22 -2.07 2.39
N GLY A 110 1.05 -1.69 2.90
CA GLY A 110 0.90 -0.94 4.17
C GLY A 110 1.13 -1.75 5.45
N ALA A 111 2.15 -2.62 5.49
CA ALA A 111 2.46 -3.46 6.64
C ALA A 111 2.73 -2.64 7.92
N ASP A 112 3.49 -1.55 7.82
CA ASP A 112 3.84 -0.66 8.94
C ASP A 112 2.87 0.53 9.09
N SER A 113 1.96 0.73 8.13
CA SER A 113 0.94 1.78 8.22
C SER A 113 -0.28 1.29 9.00
N ASN A 114 -1.00 0.30 8.48
CA ASN A 114 -2.24 -0.20 9.08
C ASN A 114 -2.31 -1.74 9.18
N GLY A 115 -1.39 -2.47 8.51
CA GLY A 115 -1.36 -3.94 8.52
C GLY A 115 -1.11 -4.56 9.89
N SER A 116 -0.33 -3.88 10.75
CA SER A 116 -0.08 -4.31 12.13
C SER A 116 -1.37 -4.37 12.98
N GLY A 117 -2.28 -3.41 12.80
CA GLY A 117 -3.57 -3.39 13.49
C GLY A 117 -4.44 -4.59 13.12
N VAL A 118 -4.45 -4.97 11.84
CA VAL A 118 -5.16 -6.15 11.34
C VAL A 118 -4.53 -7.44 11.86
N ALA A 119 -3.19 -7.52 11.90
CA ALA A 119 -2.51 -8.67 12.49
C ALA A 119 -2.89 -8.87 13.98
N VAL A 120 -2.97 -7.79 14.74
CA VAL A 120 -3.44 -7.82 16.14
C VAL A 120 -4.90 -8.25 16.23
N LEU A 121 -5.79 -7.74 15.37
CA LEU A 121 -7.21 -8.15 15.32
C LEU A 121 -7.35 -9.65 15.04
N LEU A 122 -6.60 -10.19 14.08
CA LEU A 122 -6.62 -11.61 13.75
C LEU A 122 -6.10 -12.48 14.91
N GLU A 123 -5.08 -12.00 15.63
CA GLU A 123 -4.60 -12.68 16.84
C GLU A 123 -5.64 -12.64 17.98
N LEU A 124 -6.34 -11.51 18.17
CA LEU A 124 -7.45 -11.43 19.12
C LEU A 124 -8.58 -12.38 18.73
N ALA A 125 -8.96 -12.43 17.46
CA ALA A 125 -9.96 -13.38 16.97
C ALA A 125 -9.55 -14.84 17.23
N ARG A 126 -8.26 -15.17 17.04
CA ARG A 126 -7.71 -16.50 17.34
C ARG A 126 -7.77 -16.83 18.84
N LEU A 127 -7.41 -15.88 19.69
CA LEU A 127 -7.47 -16.04 21.15
C LEU A 127 -8.91 -16.18 21.64
N PHE A 128 -9.82 -15.34 21.15
CA PHE A 128 -11.24 -15.44 21.48
C PHE A 128 -11.86 -16.73 20.97
N SER A 129 -11.51 -17.20 19.77
CA SER A 129 -11.96 -18.50 19.26
C SER A 129 -11.62 -19.63 20.24
N ARG A 130 -10.38 -19.66 20.77
CA ARG A 130 -9.96 -20.65 21.77
C ARG A 130 -10.68 -20.47 23.11
N LEU A 131 -10.87 -19.23 23.54
CA LEU A 131 -11.51 -18.91 24.81
C LEU A 131 -12.99 -19.28 24.80
N TYR A 132 -13.69 -19.03 23.70
CA TYR A 132 -15.12 -19.33 23.54
C TYR A 132 -15.42 -20.82 23.26
N THR A 133 -14.41 -21.66 23.05
CA THR A 133 -14.59 -23.12 22.95
C THR A 133 -15.16 -23.72 24.25
N TYR A 134 -14.95 -23.08 25.40
CA TYR A 134 -15.48 -23.55 26.69
C TYR A 134 -16.74 -22.77 27.09
N LYS A 135 -17.83 -23.50 27.37
CA LYS A 135 -19.13 -22.90 27.79
C LYS A 135 -19.05 -21.97 29.02
N ARG A 136 -18.02 -22.12 29.87
CA ARG A 136 -17.79 -21.30 31.07
C ARG A 136 -17.14 -19.95 30.81
N THR A 137 -16.55 -19.74 29.64
CA THR A 137 -15.79 -18.54 29.27
C THR A 137 -16.45 -17.73 28.16
N HIS A 138 -17.67 -18.08 27.76
CA HIS A 138 -18.49 -17.18 26.96
C HIS A 138 -18.69 -15.87 27.71
N ALA A 139 -18.46 -14.74 27.04
CA ALA A 139 -18.71 -13.46 27.66
C ALA A 139 -20.22 -13.22 27.84
N ARG A 140 -20.51 -12.34 28.79
CA ARG A 140 -21.86 -11.85 29.09
C ARG A 140 -22.29 -10.70 28.16
N LEU A 141 -21.48 -10.38 27.16
CA LEU A 141 -21.61 -9.26 26.21
C LEU A 141 -21.33 -9.76 24.79
N ASP A 142 -21.90 -9.09 23.80
CA ASP A 142 -21.62 -9.36 22.38
C ASP A 142 -20.37 -8.60 21.92
N SER A 143 -19.53 -9.22 21.10
CA SER A 143 -18.38 -8.54 20.48
C SER A 143 -18.30 -8.79 18.98
N GLN A 144 -18.14 -7.74 18.19
CA GLN A 144 -17.87 -7.78 16.77
C GLN A 144 -16.44 -7.28 16.50
N THR A 145 -15.74 -7.89 15.55
CA THR A 145 -14.39 -7.55 15.10
C THR A 145 -14.39 -7.32 13.61
#